data_AF-A0A0G4PVF0-F1
#
_entry.id   AF-A0A0G4PVF0-F1
#
_cell.length_a   1.000
_cell.length_b   1.000
_cell.length_c   1.000
_cell.angle_alpha   90.00
_cell.angle_beta   90.00
_cell.angle_gamma   90.00
#
_symmetry.space_group_name_H-M   'P 1'
#
loop_
_entity.id
_entity.type
_entity.pdbx_description
1 polymer ?
#
loop_
_entity_poly.entity_id
_entity_poly.type
_entity_poly.pdbx_seq_one_letter_code
_entity_poly.pdbx_strand_id
1 'polypeptide(L)' 'MAPGCFQVSFTVSVKHSGLEATASIPQSTNPDLVDWGGPGDPINPMNWPLRKKVAITITVALLAILTYEAAS' A
#
# COMPACT_ATOMS: atom_id res chain seq x y z
N MET A 1 -52.90 17.16 15.73
CA MET A 1 -51.54 17.54 15.34
C MET A 1 -50.56 16.56 15.99
N ALA A 2 -50.32 15.43 15.34
CA ALA A 2 -49.26 14.49 15.70
C ALA A 2 -48.69 13.96 14.36
N PRO A 3 -47.40 14.13 14.06
CA PRO A 3 -46.83 13.72 12.79
C PRO A 3 -46.71 12.19 12.74
N GLY A 4 -47.48 11.57 11.84
CA GLY A 4 -47.37 10.15 11.54
C GLY A 4 -45.99 9.85 10.98
N CYS A 5 -45.17 9.19 11.81
CA CYS A 5 -43.85 8.66 11.48
C CYS A 5 -43.90 7.84 10.18
N PHE A 6 -43.17 8.30 9.16
CA PHE A 6 -42.87 7.52 7.97
C PHE A 6 -41.80 6.49 8.34
N GLN A 7 -42.22 5.28 8.74
CA GLN A 7 -41.32 4.16 9.02
C GLN A 7 -41.12 3.35 7.74
N VAL A 8 -40.01 3.58 7.04
CA VAL A 8 -39.53 2.70 5.98
C VAL A 8 -38.94 1.46 6.64
N SER A 9 -39.73 0.40 6.76
CA SER A 9 -39.23 -0.91 7.20
C SER A 9 -38.64 -1.65 6.00
N PHE A 10 -37.32 -1.61 5.87
CA PHE A 10 -36.59 -2.55 5.03
C PHE A 10 -35.93 -3.58 5.93
N THR A 11 -36.56 -4.75 6.08
CA THR A 11 -35.96 -5.86 6.80
C THR A 11 -35.14 -6.70 5.81
N VAL A 12 -33.85 -6.42 5.71
CA VAL A 12 -32.90 -7.35 5.08
C VAL A 12 -32.50 -8.39 6.13
N SER A 13 -33.00 -9.61 5.98
CA SER A 13 -32.64 -10.75 6.83
C SER A 13 -31.38 -11.40 6.26
N VAL A 14 -30.20 -10.95 6.69
CA VAL A 14 -28.93 -11.62 6.36
C VAL A 14 -28.85 -12.91 7.18
N LYS A 15 -29.11 -14.04 6.55
CA LYS A 15 -28.86 -15.36 7.15
C LYS A 15 -27.35 -15.66 7.04
N HIS A 16 -26.58 -15.26 8.06
CA HIS A 16 -25.21 -15.75 8.26
C HIS A 16 -25.27 -17.18 8.83
N SER A 17 -25.47 -18.16 7.95
CA SER A 17 -25.17 -19.56 8.27
C SER A 17 -23.70 -19.79 7.95
N GLY A 18 -22.91 -20.00 9.01
CA GLY A 18 -21.48 -20.16 8.96
C GLY A 18 -21.05 -21.29 8.04
N LEU A 19 -20.06 -20.97 7.21
CA LEU A 19 -19.03 -21.86 6.75
C LEU A 19 -17.79 -20.98 6.65
N GLU A 20 -16.87 -21.17 7.58
CA GLU A 20 -15.51 -20.67 7.47
C GLU A 20 -14.86 -21.37 6.28
N ALA A 21 -15.13 -20.85 5.09
CA ALA A 21 -14.26 -21.08 3.96
C ALA A 21 -13.10 -20.11 4.17
N THR A 22 -11.96 -20.63 4.62
CA THR A 22 -10.65 -20.10 4.20
C THR A 22 -10.62 -20.19 2.68
N ALA A 23 -11.35 -19.30 2.02
CA ALA A 23 -11.12 -18.96 0.64
C ALA A 23 -9.72 -18.33 0.68
N SER A 24 -8.72 -19.13 0.31
CA SER A 24 -7.52 -18.59 -0.28
C SER A 24 -8.01 -17.75 -1.45
N ILE A 25 -8.26 -16.45 -1.20
CA ILE A 25 -8.27 -15.45 -2.24
C ILE A 25 -7.01 -15.77 -3.03
N PRO A 26 -7.07 -16.07 -4.34
CA PRO A 26 -5.86 -16.15 -5.12
C PRO A 26 -5.19 -14.82 -4.89
N GLN A 27 -4.14 -14.83 -4.05
CA GLN A 27 -3.35 -13.66 -3.77
C GLN A 27 -2.77 -13.36 -5.13
N SER A 28 -3.42 -12.45 -5.85
CA SER A 28 -2.87 -11.85 -7.03
C SER A 28 -1.60 -11.22 -6.48
N THR A 29 -0.48 -11.93 -6.58
CA THR A 29 0.81 -11.44 -6.16
C THR A 29 0.97 -10.18 -6.96
N ASN A 30 0.72 -9.04 -6.31
CA ASN A 30 0.91 -7.77 -6.95
C ASN A 30 2.38 -7.79 -7.35
N PRO A 31 2.70 -7.77 -8.64
CA PRO A 31 4.09 -7.91 -9.07
C PRO A 31 4.97 -6.78 -8.53
N ASP A 32 4.33 -5.69 -8.10
CA ASP A 32 4.97 -4.51 -7.51
C ASP A 32 5.05 -4.57 -5.97
N LEU A 33 4.47 -5.59 -5.32
CA LEU A 33 4.58 -5.75 -3.86
C LEU A 33 5.92 -6.40 -3.52
N VAL A 34 6.79 -5.64 -2.84
CA VAL A 34 8.05 -6.17 -2.32
C VAL A 34 7.82 -6.76 -0.94
N ASP A 35 8.10 -8.05 -0.79
CA ASP A 35 8.06 -8.77 0.48
C ASP A 35 9.29 -8.41 1.33
N TRP A 36 9.19 -7.35 2.14
CA TRP A 36 10.19 -7.03 3.15
C TRP A 36 10.14 -8.08 4.29
N GLY A 37 11.29 -8.52 4.78
CA GLY A 37 11.41 -9.53 5.84
C GLY A 37 10.95 -9.06 7.22
N GLY A 38 10.54 -7.79 7.38
CA GLY A 38 9.99 -7.24 8.62
C GLY A 38 10.20 -5.73 8.79
N PRO A 39 9.75 -5.14 9.92
CA PRO A 39 9.80 -3.70 10.16
C PRO A 39 11.21 -3.12 10.33
N GLY A 40 12.23 -3.98 10.48
CA GLY A 40 13.65 -3.61 10.60
C GLY A 40 14.48 -3.99 9.37
N ASP A 41 13.85 -4.32 8.24
CA ASP A 41 14.55 -4.82 7.07
C ASP A 41 15.60 -3.82 6.54
N PRO A 42 16.89 -4.20 6.48
CA PRO A 42 17.95 -3.32 6.00
C PRO A 42 17.87 -2.98 4.51
N ILE A 43 17.16 -3.78 3.69
CA ILE A 43 16.97 -3.47 2.27
C ILE A 43 15.86 -2.44 2.05
N ASN A 44 14.93 -2.30 2.99
CA ASN A 44 13.87 -1.29 2.92
C ASN A 44 14.47 0.14 3.02
N PRO A 45 14.33 0.98 1.99
CA PRO A 45 14.83 2.35 2.02
C PRO A 45 14.30 3.18 3.19
N MET A 46 13.11 2.83 3.72
CA MET A 46 12.52 3.55 4.84
C MET A 46 13.39 3.45 6.10
N ASN A 47 14.03 2.31 6.33
CA ASN A 47 14.88 2.01 7.48
C ASN A 47 16.30 2.58 7.36
N TRP A 48 16.69 3.13 6.22
CA TRP A 48 18.07 3.59 6.03
C TRP A 48 18.41 4.82 6.88
N PRO A 49 19.65 4.91 7.41
CA PRO A 49 20.12 6.12 8.07
C PRO A 49 20.19 7.28 7.08
N LEU A 50 19.94 8.51 7.58
CA LEU A 50 19.87 9.72 6.75
C LEU A 50 21.09 9.90 5.83
N ARG A 51 22.29 9.59 6.34
CA ARG A 51 23.55 9.65 5.57
C ARG A 51 23.50 8.83 4.28
N LYS A 52 22.90 7.64 4.31
CA LYS A 52 22.82 6.74 3.15
C LYS A 52 21.84 7.31 2.12
N LYS A 53 20.70 7.83 2.58
CA LYS A 53 19.71 8.48 1.73
C LYS A 53 20.33 9.67 1.00
N VAL A 54 20.97 10.57 1.74
CA VAL A 54 21.62 11.77 1.18
C VAL A 54 22.73 11.42 0.19
N ALA A 55 23.60 10.47 0.52
CA ALA A 55 24.67 10.05 -0.39
C ALA A 55 24.12 9.56 -1.74
N ILE A 56 23.11 8.69 -1.71
CA ILE A 56 22.49 8.14 -2.94
C ILE A 56 21.82 9.26 -3.74
N THR A 57 21.09 10.17 -3.09
CA THR A 57 20.45 11.32 -3.77
C THR A 57 21.47 12.20 -4.46
N ILE A 58 22.58 12.55 -3.79
CA ILE A 58 23.66 13.37 -4.39
C ILE A 58 24.28 12.63 -5.58
N THR A 59 24.57 11.33 -5.45
CA THR A 59 25.14 10.54 -6.54
C THR A 59 24.23 10.54 -7.77
N VAL A 60 22.93 10.28 -7.59
CA VAL A 60 21.97 10.28 -8.72
C VAL A 60 21.82 11.66 -9.32
N ALA A 61 21.79 12.72 -8.51
CA ALA A 61 21.72 14.10 -9.00
C ALA A 61 22.96 14.47 -9.84
N LEU A 62 24.16 14.12 -9.39
CA LEU A 62 25.39 14.35 -10.14
C LEU A 62 25.41 13.55 -11.45
N LEU A 63 25.03 12.27 -11.41
CA LEU A 63 24.93 11.45 -12.62
C LEU A 63 23.92 12.04 -13.60
N ALA A 64 22.77 12.52 -13.14
CA ALA A 64 21.76 13.15 -13.98
C ALA A 64 22.31 14.43 -14.64
N ILE A 65 22.99 15.29 -13.87
CA ILE A 65 23.61 16.52 -14.40
C ILE A 65 24.68 16.17 -15.45
N LEU A 66 25.61 15.26 -15.12
CA LEU A 66 26.69 14.87 -16.02
C LEU A 66 26.17 14.17 -17.29
N THR A 67 25.13 13.34 -17.15
CA THR A 67 24.50 12.66 -18.30
C THR A 67 23.77 13.66 -19.19
N TYR A 68 23.14 14.67 -18.61
CA TYR A 68 22.46 15.72 -19.37
C TYR A 68 23.46 16.58 -20.16
N GLU A 69 24.56 17.01 -19.54
CA GLU A 69 25.62 17.76 -20.24
C GLU A 69 26.37 16.90 -21.28
N ALA A 70 26.52 15.60 -21.05
CA ALA A 70 27.14 14.69 -22.02
C ALA A 70 26.23 14.38 -23.23
N ALA A 71 24.93 14.69 -23.14
CA ALA A 71 23.96 14.47 -24.20
C ALA A 71 23.59 15.75 -24.99
N SER A 72 24.18 16.91 -24.63
CA SER A 72 24.01 18.20 -25.33
C SER A 72 25.20 18.54 -26.22
#